data_AF-A0A6G0QBJ1-F1
#
_entry.id   AF-A0A6G0QBJ1-F1
#
_cell.length_a   1.000
_cell.length_b   1.000
_cell.length_c   1.000
_cell.angle_alpha   90.00
_cell.angle_beta   90.00
_cell.angle_gamma   90.00
#
_symmetry.space_group_name_H-M   'P 1'
#
loop_
_entity.id
_entity.type
_entity.pdbx_description
1 polymer ?
#
loop_
_entity_poly.entity_id
_entity_poly.type
_entity_poly.pdbx_seq_one_letter_code
_entity_poly.pdbx_strand_id
1 'polypeptide(L)'
;MSSSADQALRGVLCLAFFFLLCRSEIASISKGRFRWFALKAQDVVVLDHTGTATLDANTASSVTIKLRGSKTNQSGKATIRMLRRSGHRFICPVLGALLVLSARRTLPGNLPVATYPSSSGTISSVSAHQVANTIREGARRSGCDPRAYSTHSL
;
A
#
# COMPACT_ATOMS: atom_id res chain seq x y z
N MET A 1 -8.13 14.94 -11.13
CA MET A 1 -7.91 13.54 -10.68
C MET A 1 -6.49 13.42 -10.17
N SER A 2 -6.27 12.76 -9.04
CA SER A 2 -4.92 12.45 -8.51
C SER A 2 -4.13 11.61 -9.52
N SER A 3 -2.82 11.85 -9.69
CA SER A 3 -2.00 11.01 -10.57
C SER A 3 -1.89 9.57 -10.05
N SER A 4 -1.58 8.60 -10.91
CA SER A 4 -1.35 7.21 -10.47
C SER A 4 -0.22 7.11 -9.44
N ALA A 5 0.80 7.97 -9.55
CA ALA A 5 1.90 8.03 -8.58
C ALA A 5 1.39 8.48 -7.20
N ASP A 6 0.59 9.54 -7.14
CA ASP A 6 0.02 10.07 -5.90
C ASP A 6 -0.96 9.07 -5.27
N GLN A 7 -1.81 8.43 -6.08
CA GLN A 7 -2.73 7.40 -5.61
C GLN A 7 -1.96 6.21 -5.03
N ALA A 8 -0.95 5.70 -5.75
CA ALA A 8 -0.12 4.60 -5.29
C ALA A 8 0.60 4.95 -3.99
N LEU A 9 1.21 6.13 -3.88
CA LEU A 9 1.92 6.57 -2.68
C LEU A 9 0.97 6.67 -1.48
N ARG A 10 -0.16 7.36 -1.62
CA ARG A 10 -1.16 7.50 -0.55
C ARG A 10 -1.73 6.16 -0.11
N GLY A 11 -1.99 5.28 -1.08
CA GLY A 11 -2.49 3.94 -0.81
C GLY A 11 -1.47 3.07 -0.08
N VAL A 12 -0.20 3.10 -0.49
CA VAL A 12 0.91 2.42 0.19
C VAL A 12 1.07 2.92 1.63
N LEU A 13 1.02 4.23 1.87
CA LEU A 13 1.11 4.80 3.22
C LEU A 13 -0.02 4.29 4.11
N CYS A 14 -1.27 4.29 3.62
CA CYS A 14 -2.41 3.80 4.38
C CYS A 14 -2.32 2.30 4.67
N LEU A 15 -2.00 1.48 3.66
CA LEU A 15 -1.87 0.04 3.85
C LEU A 15 -0.73 -0.30 4.80
N ALA A 16 0.43 0.35 4.65
CA ALA A 16 1.57 0.14 5.52
C ALA A 16 1.23 0.44 6.98
N PHE A 17 0.65 1.62 7.24
CA PHE A 17 0.27 2.05 8.59
C PHE A 17 -0.75 1.13 9.25
N PHE A 18 -1.89 0.89 8.60
CA PHE A 18 -2.98 0.14 9.23
C PHE A 18 -2.69 -1.34 9.37
N PHE A 19 -1.96 -1.94 8.42
CA PHE A 19 -1.59 -3.36 8.50
C PHE A 19 -0.23 -3.60 9.16
N LEU A 20 0.45 -2.56 9.64
CA LEU A 20 1.78 -2.63 10.24
C LEU A 20 2.78 -3.35 9.32
N LEU A 21 2.78 -2.97 8.03
CA LEU A 21 3.63 -3.60 7.03
C LEU A 21 5.03 -3.02 7.11
N CYS A 22 6.01 -3.90 7.18
CA CYS A 22 7.40 -3.51 7.05
C CYS A 22 7.68 -2.99 5.63
N ARG A 23 8.66 -2.10 5.51
CA ARG A 23 9.16 -1.59 4.22
C ARG A 23 9.32 -2.66 3.13
N SER A 24 9.89 -3.82 3.48
CA SER A 24 10.14 -4.92 2.54
C SER A 24 8.88 -5.65 2.04
N GLU A 25 7.77 -5.49 2.74
CA GLU A 25 6.49 -6.13 2.40
C GLU A 25 5.68 -5.29 1.42
N ILE A 26 5.91 -3.96 1.33
CA ILE A 26 5.02 -3.08 0.56
C ILE A 26 5.74 -2.20 -0.46
N ALA A 27 6.97 -1.74 -0.20
CA ALA A 27 7.64 -0.74 -1.05
C ALA A 27 8.87 -1.31 -1.77
N SER A 28 9.26 -0.67 -2.88
CA SER A 28 10.51 -1.02 -3.55
C SER A 28 11.72 -0.53 -2.73
N ILE A 29 12.78 -1.33 -2.67
CA ILE A 29 13.95 -1.06 -1.83
C ILE A 29 14.96 -0.19 -2.57
N SER A 30 15.31 -0.57 -3.80
CA SER A 30 16.28 0.14 -4.64
C SER A 30 16.03 -0.17 -6.11
N LYS A 31 16.09 0.87 -6.97
CA LYS A 31 15.92 0.76 -8.43
C LYS A 31 14.68 -0.06 -8.84
N GLY A 32 13.56 0.14 -8.14
CA GLY A 32 12.30 -0.58 -8.41
C GLY A 32 12.26 -2.05 -7.99
N ARG A 33 13.32 -2.57 -7.33
CA ARG A 33 13.36 -3.97 -6.86
C ARG A 33 12.54 -4.17 -5.60
N PHE A 34 11.78 -5.26 -5.56
CA PHE A 34 11.00 -5.72 -4.43
C PHE A 34 11.60 -7.00 -3.83
N ARG A 35 11.25 -7.31 -2.58
CA ARG A 35 11.47 -8.67 -2.05
C ARG A 35 10.48 -9.63 -2.71
N TRP A 36 10.87 -10.89 -2.83
CA TRP A 36 10.04 -11.93 -3.45
C TRP A 36 8.68 -12.10 -2.75
N PHE A 37 8.61 -11.77 -1.46
CA PHE A 37 7.42 -11.83 -0.62
C PHE A 37 6.65 -10.50 -0.51
N ALA A 38 7.04 -9.47 -1.27
CA ALA A 38 6.30 -8.21 -1.26
C ALA A 38 4.83 -8.44 -1.68
N LEU A 39 3.92 -7.74 -1.01
CA LEU A 39 2.48 -7.81 -1.21
C LEU A 39 2.14 -7.55 -2.67
N LYS A 40 1.46 -8.50 -3.31
CA LYS A 40 1.03 -8.39 -4.71
C LYS A 40 -0.37 -7.81 -4.78
N ALA A 41 -0.71 -7.21 -5.92
CA ALA A 41 -2.05 -6.63 -6.09
C ALA A 41 -3.16 -7.68 -5.99
N GLN A 42 -2.94 -8.89 -6.53
CA GLN A 42 -3.88 -10.02 -6.40
C GLN A 42 -4.08 -10.53 -4.97
N ASP A 43 -3.19 -10.15 -4.05
CA ASP A 43 -3.28 -10.51 -2.64
C ASP A 43 -4.01 -9.43 -1.82
N VAL A 44 -4.54 -8.39 -2.47
CA VAL A 44 -5.35 -7.32 -1.84
C VAL A 44 -6.75 -7.37 -2.42
N VAL A 45 -7.75 -7.59 -1.57
CA VAL A 45 -9.16 -7.65 -1.97
C VAL A 45 -9.97 -6.68 -1.14
N VAL A 46 -10.70 -5.79 -1.80
CA VAL A 46 -11.67 -4.89 -1.16
C VAL A 46 -13.03 -5.54 -1.23
N LEU A 47 -13.74 -5.59 -0.10
CA LEU A 47 -15.02 -6.27 0.04
C LEU A 47 -16.11 -5.26 0.42
N ASP A 48 -17.31 -5.46 -0.11
CA ASP A 48 -18.50 -4.73 0.32
C ASP A 48 -19.03 -5.26 1.67
N HIS A 49 -20.24 -4.87 2.05
CA HIS A 49 -20.88 -5.31 3.29
C HIS A 49 -21.40 -6.75 3.23
N THR A 50 -21.62 -7.29 2.03
CA THR A 50 -22.05 -8.69 1.80
C THR A 50 -20.85 -9.66 1.73
N GLY A 51 -19.63 -9.12 1.71
CA GLY A 51 -18.40 -9.92 1.55
C GLY A 51 -18.03 -10.16 0.08
N THR A 52 -18.65 -9.43 -0.85
CA THR A 52 -18.37 -9.51 -2.29
C THR A 52 -17.24 -8.56 -2.67
N ALA A 53 -16.35 -8.99 -3.57
CA ALA A 53 -15.28 -8.14 -4.06
C ALA A 53 -15.83 -6.90 -4.80
N THR A 54 -15.34 -5.71 -4.46
CA THR A 54 -15.79 -4.44 -5.05
C THR A 54 -14.64 -3.47 -5.22
N LEU A 55 -14.72 -2.61 -6.23
CA LEU A 55 -13.88 -1.42 -6.39
C LEU A 55 -14.67 -0.11 -6.23
N ASP A 56 -15.97 -0.22 -5.95
CA ASP A 56 -16.81 0.95 -5.69
C ASP A 56 -16.56 1.45 -4.26
N ALA A 57 -16.09 2.70 -4.17
CA ALA A 57 -15.73 3.33 -2.90
C ALA A 57 -16.91 3.53 -1.94
N ASN A 58 -18.14 3.61 -2.47
CA ASN A 58 -19.36 3.82 -1.70
C ASN A 58 -19.82 2.55 -0.99
N THR A 59 -19.65 1.39 -1.63
CA THR A 59 -20.05 0.08 -1.09
C THR A 59 -18.91 -0.63 -0.35
N ALA A 60 -17.65 -0.29 -0.64
CA ALA A 60 -16.47 -0.87 -0.01
C ALA A 60 -16.45 -0.69 1.52
N SER A 61 -16.44 -1.82 2.24
CA SER A 61 -16.59 -1.89 3.70
C SER A 61 -15.34 -2.43 4.43
N SER A 62 -14.59 -3.35 3.80
CA SER A 62 -13.35 -3.91 4.34
C SER A 62 -12.31 -4.16 3.27
N VAL A 63 -11.08 -4.37 3.70
CA VAL A 63 -9.99 -4.86 2.86
C VAL A 63 -9.35 -6.06 3.55
N THR A 64 -9.07 -7.09 2.75
CA THR A 64 -8.32 -8.27 3.14
C THR A 64 -6.99 -8.28 2.38
N ILE A 65 -5.90 -8.55 3.09
CA ILE A 65 -4.58 -8.77 2.49
C ILE A 65 -4.08 -10.18 2.80
N LYS A 66 -3.36 -10.78 1.85
CA LYS A 66 -2.66 -12.06 2.02
C LYS A 66 -1.14 -11.86 1.94
N LEU A 67 -0.48 -11.90 3.09
CA LEU A 67 0.97 -11.88 3.19
C LEU A 67 1.49 -13.30 2.95
N ARG A 68 2.11 -13.54 1.79
CA ARG A 68 2.64 -14.86 1.41
C ARG A 68 3.92 -15.25 2.14
N GLY A 69 4.63 -14.27 2.68
CA GLY A 69 5.87 -14.49 3.42
C GLY A 69 6.38 -13.22 4.06
N SER A 70 7.39 -13.38 4.89
CA SER A 70 8.15 -12.30 5.50
C SER A 70 9.59 -12.78 5.73
N LYS A 71 10.48 -11.89 6.16
CA LYS A 71 11.87 -12.28 6.51
C LYS A 71 11.92 -13.31 7.64
N THR A 72 10.93 -13.32 8.54
CA THR A 72 10.86 -14.19 9.72
C THR A 72 9.92 -15.37 9.53
N ASN A 73 9.29 -15.53 8.36
CA ASN A 73 8.33 -16.60 8.10
C ASN A 73 9.02 -17.94 7.79
N GLN A 74 9.73 -18.50 8.76
CA GLN A 74 10.50 -19.74 8.61
C GLN A 74 9.62 -20.94 8.24
N SER A 75 8.34 -20.95 8.62
CA SER A 75 7.38 -22.01 8.28
C SER A 75 6.70 -21.82 6.92
N GLY A 76 6.92 -20.70 6.23
CA GLY A 76 6.35 -20.41 4.92
C GLY A 76 4.82 -20.23 4.88
N LYS A 77 4.13 -20.22 6.03
CA LYS A 77 2.67 -20.12 6.06
C LYS A 77 2.22 -18.70 5.73
N ALA A 78 1.27 -18.56 4.81
CA ALA A 78 0.69 -17.26 4.49
C ALA A 78 -0.17 -16.76 5.67
N THR A 79 -0.16 -15.45 5.90
CA THR A 79 -1.01 -14.77 6.88
C THR A 79 -2.05 -13.93 6.17
N ILE A 80 -3.31 -14.06 6.58
CA ILE A 80 -4.41 -13.22 6.08
C ILE A 80 -4.78 -12.23 7.17
N ARG A 81 -4.90 -10.94 6.81
CA ARG A 81 -5.34 -9.87 7.69
C ARG A 81 -6.50 -9.15 7.04
N MET A 82 -7.54 -8.83 7.80
CA MET A 82 -8.69 -8.04 7.33
C MET A 82 -8.87 -6.82 8.22
N LEU A 83 -9.14 -5.66 7.62
CA LEU A 83 -9.49 -4.43 8.32
C LEU A 83 -10.74 -3.80 7.70
N ARG A 84 -11.60 -3.25 8.55
CA ARG A 84 -12.77 -2.44 8.14
C ARG A 84 -12.33 -1.01 7.86
N ARG A 85 -13.25 -0.19 7.31
CA ARG A 85 -13.03 1.26 7.20
C ARG A 85 -12.70 1.84 8.58
N SER A 86 -11.80 2.82 8.62
CA SER A 86 -11.41 3.51 9.86
C SER A 86 -12.39 4.58 10.33
N GLY A 87 -13.40 4.93 9.52
CA GLY A 87 -14.26 6.10 9.73
C GLY A 87 -13.62 7.43 9.31
N HIS A 88 -12.30 7.51 9.17
CA HIS A 88 -11.63 8.74 8.73
C HIS A 88 -11.68 8.90 7.21
N ARG A 89 -12.01 10.12 6.74
CA ARG A 89 -12.25 10.40 5.31
C ARG A 89 -11.04 10.17 4.41
N PHE A 90 -9.84 10.45 4.92
CA PHE A 90 -8.60 10.45 4.11
C PHE A 90 -7.57 9.40 4.53
N ILE A 91 -7.72 8.82 5.73
CA ILE A 91 -6.74 7.92 6.36
C ILE A 91 -7.49 6.65 6.70
N CYS A 92 -7.63 5.77 5.72
CA CYS A 92 -8.49 4.60 5.82
C CYS A 92 -7.87 3.43 5.05
N PRO A 93 -7.79 2.22 5.62
CA PRO A 93 -7.18 1.07 4.95
C PRO A 93 -7.95 0.69 3.67
N VAL A 94 -9.28 0.78 3.69
CA VAL A 94 -10.14 0.52 2.52
C VAL A 94 -9.90 1.55 1.42
N LEU A 95 -9.83 2.84 1.77
CA LEU A 95 -9.47 3.87 0.79
C LEU A 95 -8.06 3.64 0.24
N GLY A 96 -7.11 3.27 1.09
CA GLY A 96 -5.74 2.97 0.69
C GLY A 96 -5.68 1.84 -0.33
N ALA A 97 -6.43 0.77 -0.10
CA ALA A 97 -6.57 -0.37 -1.01
C ALA A 97 -7.17 0.05 -2.37
N LEU A 98 -8.28 0.81 -2.35
CA LEU A 98 -8.90 1.33 -3.57
C LEU A 98 -7.93 2.22 -4.37
N LEU A 99 -7.15 3.06 -3.70
CA LEU A 99 -6.17 3.93 -4.35
C LEU A 99 -5.05 3.12 -5.01
N VAL A 100 -4.46 2.13 -4.34
CA VAL A 100 -3.42 1.30 -4.99
C VAL A 100 -3.99 0.46 -6.13
N LEU A 101 -5.20 -0.07 -6.01
CA LEU A 101 -5.81 -0.86 -7.09
C LEU A 101 -6.18 0.03 -8.29
N SER A 102 -6.72 1.23 -8.04
CA SER A 102 -7.05 2.22 -9.08
C SER A 102 -5.81 2.71 -9.82
N ALA A 103 -4.74 3.04 -9.08
CA ALA A 103 -3.46 3.51 -9.64
C ALA A 103 -2.86 2.52 -10.65
N ARG A 104 -3.23 1.24 -10.57
CA ARG A 104 -2.62 0.12 -11.28
C ARG A 104 -3.56 -0.61 -12.22
N ARG A 105 -4.72 -0.04 -12.54
CA ARG A 105 -5.80 -0.74 -13.26
C ARG A 105 -5.39 -1.47 -14.55
N THR A 106 -4.29 -1.07 -15.19
CA THR A 106 -3.78 -1.67 -16.43
C THR A 106 -2.68 -2.72 -16.21
N LEU A 107 -2.23 -2.92 -14.96
CA LEU A 107 -1.10 -3.78 -14.64
C LEU A 107 -1.56 -5.16 -14.17
N PRO A 108 -0.79 -6.23 -14.46
CA PRO A 108 -1.06 -7.57 -13.95
C PRO A 108 -1.10 -7.66 -12.41
N GLY A 109 -2.02 -8.48 -11.89
CA GLY A 109 -2.23 -8.67 -10.46
C GLY A 109 -1.06 -9.32 -9.71
N ASN A 110 -0.20 -10.07 -10.41
CA ASN A 110 0.96 -10.74 -9.82
C ASN A 110 2.13 -9.79 -9.50
N LEU A 111 2.07 -8.54 -9.96
CA LEU A 111 3.06 -7.52 -9.65
C LEU A 111 2.88 -6.97 -8.22
N PRO A 112 3.96 -6.52 -7.55
CA PRO A 112 3.89 -5.94 -6.21
C PRO A 112 2.98 -4.73 -6.17
N VAL A 113 2.08 -4.59 -5.20
CA VAL A 113 0.97 -3.61 -5.16
C VAL A 113 1.41 -2.12 -5.13
N ALA A 114 2.68 -1.82 -4.90
CA ALA A 114 3.21 -0.43 -4.93
C ALA A 114 3.69 0.08 -6.31
N THR A 115 3.83 -0.81 -7.29
CA THR A 115 3.99 -0.50 -8.73
C THR A 115 2.81 0.35 -9.33
N TYR A 116 3.01 1.03 -10.46
CA TYR A 116 1.98 1.77 -11.21
C TYR A 116 2.51 2.11 -12.62
N PRO A 117 1.64 2.36 -13.64
CA PRO A 117 2.08 2.82 -14.95
C PRO A 117 2.58 4.27 -14.86
N SER A 118 3.78 4.51 -15.36
CA SER A 118 4.38 5.84 -15.52
C SER A 118 3.78 6.56 -16.72
N SER A 119 3.87 7.90 -16.73
CA SER A 119 3.58 8.72 -17.91
C SER A 119 4.46 8.36 -19.12
N SER A 120 5.66 7.82 -18.87
CA SER A 120 6.59 7.34 -19.90
C SER A 120 6.26 5.95 -20.46
N GLY A 121 5.12 5.36 -20.08
CA GLY A 121 4.72 4.00 -20.51
C GLY A 121 5.47 2.86 -19.80
N THR A 122 6.45 3.15 -18.95
CA THR A 122 7.17 2.16 -18.14
C THR A 122 6.44 1.87 -16.83
N ILE A 123 6.77 0.74 -16.18
CA ILE A 123 6.26 0.44 -14.84
C ILE A 123 7.15 1.14 -13.82
N SER A 124 6.58 2.05 -13.05
CA SER A 124 7.19 2.70 -11.89
C SER A 124 6.71 2.05 -10.58
N SER A 125 7.28 2.47 -9.44
CA SER A 125 6.86 1.98 -8.13
C SER A 125 7.09 2.99 -7.02
N VAL A 126 6.26 2.89 -5.98
CA VAL A 126 6.50 3.58 -4.70
C VAL A 126 7.70 2.94 -4.02
N SER A 127 8.74 3.74 -3.83
CA SER A 127 9.97 3.36 -3.15
C SER A 127 9.91 3.67 -1.66
N ALA A 128 10.71 2.93 -0.89
CA ALA A 128 10.95 3.19 0.52
C ALA A 128 11.45 4.63 0.77
N HIS A 129 12.26 5.16 -0.15
CA HIS A 129 12.76 6.53 -0.05
C HIS A 129 11.61 7.55 -0.19
N GLN A 130 10.71 7.36 -1.15
CA GLN A 130 9.52 8.19 -1.28
C GLN A 130 8.65 8.13 -0.01
N VAL A 131 8.39 6.93 0.51
CA VAL A 131 7.65 6.75 1.77
C VAL A 131 8.30 7.54 2.92
N ALA A 132 9.60 7.35 3.15
CA ALA A 132 10.31 8.05 4.21
C ALA A 132 10.23 9.58 4.04
N ASN A 133 10.47 10.09 2.84
CA ASN A 133 10.46 11.53 2.59
C ASN A 133 9.06 12.13 2.77
N THR A 134 8.01 11.43 2.37
CA THR A 134 6.63 11.90 2.58
C THR A 134 6.27 11.99 4.06
N ILE A 135 6.65 11.00 4.87
CA ILE A 135 6.42 11.05 6.32
C ILE A 135 7.20 12.20 6.94
N ARG A 136 8.48 12.35 6.58
CA ARG A 136 9.34 13.43 7.08
C ARG A 136 8.82 14.81 6.73
N GLU A 137 8.31 14.97 5.51
CA GLU A 137 7.69 16.22 5.08
C GLU A 137 6.39 16.49 5.86
N GLY A 138 5.58 15.46 6.12
CA GLY A 138 4.42 15.57 7.01
C GLY A 138 4.78 15.98 8.43
N ALA A 139 5.83 15.37 9.00
CA ALA A 139 6.37 15.71 10.31
C ALA A 139 6.83 17.17 10.37
N ARG A 140 7.61 17.61 9.37
CA ARG A 140 8.08 19.00 9.24
C ARG A 140 6.91 19.99 9.24
N ARG A 141 5.88 19.72 8.44
CA ARG A 141 4.68 20.56 8.34
C ARG A 141 3.87 20.59 9.64
N SER A 142 3.99 19.54 10.45
CA SER A 142 3.33 19.42 11.75
C SER A 142 4.17 19.98 12.91
N GLY A 143 5.33 20.58 12.62
CA GLY A 143 6.24 21.13 13.64
C GLY A 143 7.08 20.07 14.37
N CYS A 144 7.08 18.81 13.93
CA CYS A 144 7.90 17.76 14.49
C CYS A 144 9.29 17.69 13.83
N ASP A 145 10.30 17.18 14.54
CA ASP A 145 11.63 16.90 13.95
C ASP A 145 11.53 15.75 12.93
N PRO A 146 11.78 16.00 11.63
CA PRO A 146 11.71 14.97 10.60
C PRO A 146 12.71 13.83 10.80
N ARG A 147 13.84 14.06 11.49
CA ARG A 147 14.87 13.04 11.71
C ARG A 147 14.40 11.90 12.60
N ALA A 148 13.38 12.14 13.42
CA ALA A 148 12.72 11.11 14.22
C ALA A 148 11.84 10.14 13.40
N TYR A 149 11.63 10.41 12.11
CA TYR A 149 10.71 9.65 11.26
C TYR A 149 11.42 8.91 10.12
N SER A 150 11.00 7.66 9.90
CA SER A 150 11.52 6.80 8.85
C SER A 150 10.42 5.88 8.28
N THR A 151 10.79 4.96 7.39
CA THR A 151 9.84 3.91 6.94
C THR A 151 9.37 2.99 8.06
N HIS A 152 10.04 2.98 9.21
CA HIS A 152 9.61 2.22 10.40
C HIS A 152 8.58 2.97 11.25
N SER A 153 8.26 4.21 10.89
CA SER A 153 7.24 5.02 11.56
C SER A 153 5.82 4.77 11.02
N LEU A 154 5.66 3.79 10.13
CA LEU A 154 4.38 3.26 9.65
C LEU A 154 4.16 1.87 10.24
#